data_AF-A0A558CLK5-F1
#
_entry.id   AF-A0A558CLK5-F1
#
_cell.length_a   1.000
_cell.length_b   1.000
_cell.length_c   1.000
_cell.angle_alpha   90.00
_cell.angle_beta   90.00
_cell.angle_gamma   90.00
#
_symmetry.space_group_name_H-M   'P 1'
#
loop_
_entity.id
_entity.type
_entity.pdbx_description
1 polymer ?
#
loop_
_entity_poly.entity_id
_entity_poly.type
_entity_poly.pdbx_seq_one_letter_code
_entity_poly.pdbx_strand_id
1 'polypeptide(L)'
;MSDTRTYYEQLRARARHLLGKLDDTMSDLLAVESAVDEVSKADMDNPGELSTTDAADLRQFLDTALFSIRAAERIAVEHVNDVDRAMFRLGLAAAAGPEPVPRE
;
A
#
# COMPACT_ATOMS: atom_id res chain seq x y z
N MET A 1 14.01 25.32 -16.72
CA MET A 1 14.28 24.55 -15.47
C MET A 1 13.06 24.38 -14.57
N SER A 2 12.04 25.26 -14.63
CA SER A 2 10.77 25.11 -13.88
C SER A 2 10.00 23.83 -14.23
N ASP A 3 9.92 23.48 -15.52
CA ASP A 3 9.10 22.37 -15.99
C ASP A 3 9.64 21.01 -15.54
N THR A 4 10.96 20.84 -15.55
CA THR A 4 11.62 19.61 -15.06
C THR A 4 11.37 19.41 -13.58
N ARG A 5 11.50 20.47 -12.77
CA ARG A 5 11.21 20.41 -11.33
C ARG A 5 9.75 20.02 -11.08
N THR A 6 8.83 20.74 -11.73
CA THR A 6 7.38 20.49 -11.62
C THR A 6 7.02 19.06 -12.03
N TYR A 7 7.64 18.55 -13.10
CA TYR A 7 7.45 17.18 -13.54
C TYR A 7 7.86 16.16 -12.46
N TYR A 8 9.05 16.30 -11.88
CA TYR A 8 9.51 15.38 -10.84
C TYR A 8 8.70 15.48 -9.54
N GLU A 9 8.25 16.68 -9.15
CA GLU A 9 7.36 16.87 -8.01
C GLU A 9 6.02 16.17 -8.23
N GLN A 10 5.43 16.28 -9.43
CA GLN A 10 4.22 15.55 -9.79
C GLN A 10 4.43 14.04 -9.80
N LEU A 11 5.56 13.57 -10.34
CA LEU A 11 5.89 12.15 -10.36
C LEU A 11 6.04 11.59 -8.95
N ARG A 12 6.73 12.32 -8.06
CA ARG A 12 6.86 12.00 -6.63
C ARG A 12 5.51 11.92 -5.94
N ALA A 13 4.65 12.91 -6.18
CA ALA A 13 3.30 12.94 -5.60
C ALA A 13 2.46 11.74 -6.06
N ARG A 14 2.50 11.40 -7.34
CA ARG A 14 1.79 10.22 -7.89
C ARG A 14 2.32 8.91 -7.31
N ALA A 15 3.64 8.75 -7.22
CA ALA A 15 4.26 7.54 -6.66
C ALA A 15 3.89 7.34 -5.18
N ARG A 16 3.89 8.42 -4.39
CA ARG A 16 3.45 8.39 -2.99
C ARG A 16 1.95 8.13 -2.85
N HIS A 17 1.14 8.70 -3.73
CA HIS A 17 -0.29 8.44 -3.74
C HIS A 17 -0.58 6.96 -4.03
N LEU A 18 0.12 6.36 -5.01
CA LEU A 18 0.02 4.93 -5.28
C LEU A 18 0.43 4.10 -4.06
N LEU A 19 1.54 4.44 -3.40
CA LEU A 19 1.97 3.74 -2.19
C LEU A 19 0.90 3.79 -1.09
N GLY A 20 0.32 4.97 -0.82
CA GLY A 20 -0.78 5.10 0.13
C GLY A 20 -1.99 4.25 -0.25
N LYS A 21 -2.34 4.17 -1.54
CA LYS A 21 -3.43 3.29 -2.01
C LYS A 21 -3.14 1.82 -1.81
N LEU A 22 -1.89 1.38 -1.95
CA LEU A 22 -1.51 -0.01 -1.71
C LEU A 22 -1.59 -0.35 -0.22
N ASP A 23 -1.18 0.58 0.65
CA ASP A 23 -1.29 0.44 2.12
C ASP A 23 -2.76 0.38 2.59
N ASP A 24 -3.60 1.30 2.09
CA ASP A 24 -5.05 1.28 2.32
C ASP A 24 -5.64 -0.09 1.90
N THR A 25 -5.30 -0.56 0.69
CA THR A 25 -5.84 -1.82 0.17
C THR A 25 -5.33 -3.03 0.96
N MET A 26 -4.08 -3.00 1.45
CA MET A 26 -3.56 -4.04 2.34
C MET A 26 -4.38 -4.11 3.64
N SER A 27 -4.69 -2.95 4.23
CA SER A 27 -5.53 -2.86 5.43
C SER A 27 -6.94 -3.40 5.19
N ASP A 28 -7.54 -3.07 4.05
CA ASP A 28 -8.85 -3.59 3.65
C ASP A 28 -8.83 -5.12 3.47
N LEU A 29 -7.78 -5.68 2.84
CA LEU A 29 -7.65 -7.13 2.66
C LEU A 29 -7.52 -7.87 4.00
N LEU A 30 -6.79 -7.31 4.97
CA LEU A 30 -6.70 -7.88 6.32
C LEU A 30 -8.05 -7.85 7.05
N ALA A 31 -8.86 -6.81 6.83
CA ALA A 31 -10.22 -6.77 7.36
C ALA A 31 -11.11 -7.85 6.71
N VAL A 32 -10.96 -8.09 5.40
CA VAL A 32 -11.67 -9.18 4.70
C VAL A 32 -11.22 -10.54 5.21
N GLU A 33 -9.94 -10.76 5.45
CA GLU A 33 -9.41 -11.99 6.06
C GLU A 33 -10.09 -12.29 7.41
N SER A 34 -10.18 -11.28 8.29
CA SER A 34 -10.90 -11.41 9.57
C SER A 34 -12.37 -11.80 9.37
N ALA A 35 -13.05 -11.17 8.42
CA ALA A 35 -14.46 -11.47 8.12
C ALA A 35 -14.66 -12.89 7.57
N VAL A 36 -13.76 -13.36 6.70
CA VAL A 36 -13.77 -14.74 6.19
C VAL A 36 -13.57 -15.73 7.33
N ASP A 37 -12.68 -15.44 8.27
CA ASP A 37 -12.45 -16.29 9.44
C ASP A 37 -13.64 -16.34 10.40
N GLU A 38 -14.34 -15.22 10.59
CA GLU A 38 -15.57 -15.17 11.39
C GLU A 38 -16.70 -16.00 10.76
N VAL A 39 -16.94 -15.82 9.45
CA VAL A 39 -17.96 -16.59 8.71
C VAL A 39 -17.62 -18.08 8.70
N SER A 40 -16.36 -18.42 8.46
CA SER A 40 -15.92 -19.82 8.44
C SER A 40 -16.10 -20.52 9.79
N LYS A 41 -15.93 -19.80 10.91
CA LYS A 41 -16.18 -20.34 12.25
C LYS A 41 -17.67 -20.49 12.53
N ALA A 42 -18.49 -19.50 12.15
CA ALA A 42 -19.93 -19.54 12.36
C ALA A 42 -20.60 -20.72 11.63
N ASP A 43 -20.13 -21.08 10.44
CA ASP A 43 -20.64 -22.22 9.67
C ASP A 43 -20.32 -23.58 10.33
N MET A 44 -19.20 -23.69 11.06
CA MET A 44 -18.87 -24.89 11.83
C MET A 44 -19.85 -25.15 13.00
N ASP A 45 -20.42 -24.08 13.56
CA ASP A 45 -21.34 -24.14 14.70
C ASP A 45 -22.81 -24.34 14.27
N ASN A 46 -23.16 -23.97 13.03
CA ASN A 46 -24.49 -24.18 12.47
C ASN A 46 -24.36 -24.56 10.98
N PRO A 47 -24.45 -25.87 10.63
CA PRO A 47 -24.11 -26.35 9.30
C PRO A 47 -25.08 -25.77 8.25
N GLY A 48 -24.59 -24.80 7.48
CA GLY A 48 -25.38 -24.09 6.50
C GLY A 48 -24.63 -22.90 5.90
N GLU A 49 -24.18 -23.12 4.65
CA GLU A 49 -23.90 -22.13 3.58
C GLU A 49 -22.45 -21.96 3.12
N LEU A 50 -21.41 -22.28 3.91
CA LEU A 50 -20.01 -22.24 3.42
C LEU A 50 -19.36 -23.63 3.43
N SER A 51 -19.20 -24.27 2.26
CA SER A 51 -18.52 -25.57 2.26
C SER A 51 -17.06 -25.41 2.72
N THR A 52 -16.50 -26.45 3.34
CA THR A 52 -15.09 -26.44 3.78
C THR A 52 -14.12 -26.20 2.62
N THR A 53 -14.52 -26.56 1.38
CA THR A 53 -13.79 -26.25 0.15
C THR A 53 -13.85 -24.77 -0.19
N ASP A 54 -15.03 -24.14 -0.12
CA ASP A 54 -15.20 -22.71 -0.42
C ASP A 54 -14.40 -21.83 0.58
N ALA A 55 -14.38 -22.20 1.86
CA ALA A 55 -13.59 -21.52 2.88
C ALA A 55 -12.07 -21.59 2.60
N ALA A 56 -11.60 -22.77 2.17
CA ALA A 56 -10.19 -22.98 1.82
C ALA A 56 -9.80 -22.18 0.56
N ASP A 57 -10.66 -22.16 -0.45
CA ASP A 57 -10.43 -21.41 -1.68
C ASP A 57 -10.40 -19.90 -1.41
N LEU A 58 -11.34 -19.38 -0.60
CA LEU A 58 -11.35 -17.97 -0.19
C LEU A 58 -10.05 -17.55 0.51
N ARG A 59 -9.57 -18.36 1.45
CA ARG A 59 -8.28 -18.12 2.12
C ARG A 59 -7.11 -18.13 1.14
N GLN A 60 -7.07 -19.11 0.23
CA GLN A 60 -6.02 -19.19 -0.77
C GLN A 60 -6.00 -17.96 -1.71
N PHE A 61 -7.17 -17.46 -2.12
CA PHE A 61 -7.27 -16.26 -2.93
C PHE A 61 -6.84 -15.00 -2.16
N LEU A 62 -7.20 -14.89 -0.88
CA LEU A 62 -6.75 -13.79 -0.02
C LEU A 62 -5.24 -13.81 0.19
N ASP A 63 -4.65 -14.98 0.48
CA ASP A 63 -3.20 -15.13 0.63
C ASP A 63 -2.46 -14.67 -0.64
N THR A 64 -2.98 -15.06 -1.81
CA THR A 64 -2.44 -14.66 -3.11
C THR A 64 -2.55 -13.15 -3.31
N ALA A 65 -3.69 -12.55 -2.97
CA ALA A 65 -3.91 -11.11 -3.08
C ALA A 65 -2.97 -10.32 -2.14
N LEU A 66 -2.85 -10.73 -0.87
CA LEU A 66 -1.96 -10.14 0.12
C LEU A 66 -0.50 -10.20 -0.33
N PHE A 67 -0.06 -11.36 -0.85
CA PHE A 67 1.27 -11.51 -1.43
C PHE A 67 1.50 -10.55 -2.60
N SER A 68 0.54 -10.46 -3.53
CA SER A 68 0.62 -9.57 -4.69
C SER A 68 0.65 -8.09 -4.29
N ILE A 69 -0.17 -7.66 -3.33
CA ILE A 69 -0.16 -6.28 -2.83
C ILE A 69 1.17 -5.95 -2.18
N ARG A 70 1.70 -6.82 -1.32
CA ARG A 70 3.00 -6.60 -0.68
C ARG A 70 4.14 -6.52 -1.69
N ALA A 71 4.08 -7.32 -2.75
CA ALA A 71 5.04 -7.23 -3.85
C ALA A 71 4.94 -5.89 -4.59
N ALA A 72 3.71 -5.42 -4.87
CA ALA A 72 3.45 -4.14 -5.50
C ALA A 72 3.92 -2.95 -4.62
N GLU A 73 3.66 -3.01 -3.31
CA GLU A 73 4.09 -2.02 -2.33
C GLU A 73 5.61 -1.86 -2.36
N ARG A 74 6.36 -2.97 -2.31
CA ARG A 74 7.83 -2.94 -2.40
C ARG A 74 8.33 -2.26 -3.67
N ILE A 75 7.69 -2.51 -4.81
CA ILE A 75 8.03 -1.86 -6.08
C ILE A 75 7.73 -0.36 -6.02
N ALA A 76 6.58 0.02 -5.45
CA ALA A 76 6.19 1.42 -5.30
C ALA A 76 7.14 2.19 -4.36
N VAL A 77 7.55 1.59 -3.23
CA VAL A 77 8.55 2.16 -2.33
C VAL A 77 9.87 2.40 -3.05
N GLU A 78 10.37 1.41 -3.81
CA GLU A 78 11.62 1.59 -4.54
C GLU A 78 11.50 2.68 -5.61
N HIS A 79 10.35 2.76 -6.29
CA HIS A 79 10.11 3.82 -7.26
C HIS A 79 10.11 5.22 -6.61
N VAL A 80 9.49 5.39 -5.43
CA VAL A 80 9.56 6.64 -4.66
C VAL A 80 11.01 6.98 -4.32
N ASN A 81 11.80 6.00 -3.86
CA ASN A 81 13.21 6.20 -3.54
C ASN A 81 14.05 6.58 -4.77
N ASP A 82 13.75 6.01 -5.93
CA ASP A 82 14.43 6.33 -7.19
C ASP A 82 14.13 7.75 -7.67
N VAL A 83 12.86 8.18 -7.56
CA VAL A 83 12.44 9.55 -7.88
C VAL A 83 13.14 10.54 -6.94
N ASP A 84 13.17 10.25 -5.64
CA ASP A 84 13.84 11.10 -4.64
C ASP A 84 15.36 11.20 -4.90
N ARG A 85 16.01 10.06 -5.21
CA ARG A 85 17.42 10.01 -5.61
C ARG A 85 17.69 10.77 -6.91
N ALA A 86 16.78 10.72 -7.88
CA ALA A 86 16.90 11.47 -9.14
C ALA A 86 16.77 12.99 -8.89
N MET A 87 15.77 13.41 -8.11
CA MET A 87 15.60 14.81 -7.72
C MET A 87 16.82 15.35 -6.98
N PHE A 88 17.38 14.58 -6.05
CA PHE A 88 18.59 14.98 -5.32
C PHE A 88 19.79 15.16 -6.25
N ARG A 89 20.07 14.18 -7.13
CA ARG A 89 21.18 14.25 -8.10
C ARG A 89 21.07 15.43 -9.06
N LEU A 90 19.85 15.83 -9.41
CA LEU A 90 19.58 16.96 -10.30
C LEU A 90 19.54 18.31 -9.56
N GLY A 91 19.76 18.34 -8.24
CA GLY A 91 19.64 19.57 -7.44
C GLY A 91 18.20 20.11 -7.37
N LEU A 92 17.20 19.26 -7.62
CA LEU A 92 15.77 19.59 -7.58
C LEU A 92 15.13 19.30 -6.23
N ALA A 93 15.81 18.55 -5.36
CA ALA A 93 15.37 18.34 -3.99
C ALA A 93 15.34 19.70 -3.27
N ALA A 94 14.14 20.16 -2.86
CA ALA A 94 14.04 21.32 -2.00
C ALA A 94 14.93 21.09 -0.77
N ALA A 95 15.75 22.09 -0.42
CA ALA A 95 16.38 22.10 0.90
C ALA A 95 15.24 21.98 1.91
N ALA A 96 15.09 20.80 2.51
CA ALA A 96 14.30 20.64 3.72
C ALA A 96 15.06 21.43 4.79
N GLY A 97 14.87 22.75 4.79
CA GLY A 97 15.25 23.58 5.92
C GLY A 97 14.52 23.03 7.14
N PRO A 98 15.20 22.89 8.29
CA PRO A 98 14.53 22.46 9.51
C PRO A 98 13.33 23.37 9.75
N GLU A 99 12.15 22.78 9.96
CA GLU A 99 10.99 23.52 10.44
C GLU A 99 11.42 24.34 11.67
N PRO A 100 11.12 25.65 11.72
CA PRO A 100 11.41 26.43 12.91
C PRO A 100 10.58 25.85 14.06
N VAL A 101 11.26 25.28 15.04
CA VAL A 101 10.65 24.86 16.30
C VAL A 101 9.96 26.10 16.91
N PRO A 102 8.64 26.08 17.13
CA PRO A 102 7.97 27.18 17.82
C PRO A 102 8.56 27.28 19.23
N ARG A 103 9.11 28.46 19.55
CA ARG A 103 9.52 28.78 20.92
C ARG A 103 8.26 29.12 21.70
N GLU A 104 7.91 28.26 22.65
CA GLU A 104 6.99 28.60 23.75
C GLU A 104 7.70 29.52 24.76
#